data_AF-A0A8T0MV08-F1
#
_entry.id   AF-A0A8T0MV08-F1
#
_cell.length_a   1.000
_cell.length_b   1.000
_cell.length_c   1.000
_cell.angle_alpha   90.00
_cell.angle_beta   90.00
_cell.angle_gamma   90.00
#
_symmetry.space_group_name_H-M   'P 1'
#
loop_
_entity.id
_entity.type
_entity.pdbx_description
1 polymer ?
#
loop_
_entity_poly.entity_id
_entity_poly.type
_entity_poly.pdbx_seq_one_letter_code
_entity_poly.pdbx_strand_id
1 'polypeptide(L)'
;MLPQNHPQTIRVRRIAAPLIATACECDGKSCFGFGGRRRSLLERIRWFPVNGGGGVDWRVDVVAGKEGPYSLSNGIVRVSTGWLEYTRSTDADVAVVLGHEVAHVIARHGLQVRRNSFWVGFLVNFAVELLNVPRDRFTEDNWEFIFIRPWYLRAEFEADHIGLLLLAAAGYDPRSALTMFEKVREMVEGRHSVSDDDDDHAIWSTHPPLTERIRRLSQAKAMDEALDLYSQALRSGKGKHTQPLDSWSSTFAFGLS
;
A
#
# COMPACT_ATOMS: atom_id res chain seq x y z
N MET A 1 13.30 13.52 9.52
CA MET A 1 12.92 13.49 8.09
C MET A 1 14.14 13.90 7.28
N LEU A 2 14.38 13.26 6.14
CA LEU A 2 15.43 13.67 5.22
C LEU A 2 15.07 15.01 4.54
N PRO A 3 16.07 15.83 4.16
CA PRO A 3 15.84 17.05 3.38
C PRO A 3 15.12 16.80 2.05
N GLN A 4 14.41 17.82 1.54
CA GLN A 4 13.65 17.70 0.29
C GLN A 4 14.54 17.46 -0.94
N ASN A 5 15.78 17.95 -0.91
CA ASN A 5 16.78 17.78 -1.97
C ASN A 5 17.60 16.49 -1.81
N HIS A 6 17.33 15.65 -0.81
CA HIS A 6 18.05 14.41 -0.62
C HIS A 6 17.71 13.40 -1.75
N PRO A 7 18.70 12.68 -2.32
CA PRO A 7 18.46 11.77 -3.46
C PRO A 7 17.35 10.75 -3.24
N GLN A 8 17.29 10.12 -2.06
CA GLN A 8 16.21 9.17 -1.73
C GLN A 8 14.84 9.85 -1.63
N THR A 9 14.78 11.09 -1.11
CA THR A 9 13.53 11.85 -1.05
C THR A 9 13.02 12.16 -2.45
N ILE A 10 13.89 12.60 -3.35
CA ILE A 10 13.57 12.86 -4.76
C ILE A 10 13.09 11.59 -5.45
N ARG A 11 13.82 10.48 -5.28
CA ARG A 11 13.48 9.17 -5.84
C ARG A 11 12.09 8.69 -5.41
N VAL A 12 11.85 8.64 -4.09
CA VAL A 12 10.57 8.15 -3.54
C VAL A 12 9.41 9.04 -3.99
N ARG A 13 9.57 10.37 -3.96
CA ARG A 13 8.52 11.30 -4.42
C ARG A 13 8.24 11.20 -5.91
N ARG A 14 9.27 11.01 -6.74
CA ARG A 14 9.11 10.78 -8.19
C ARG A 14 8.25 9.54 -8.45
N ILE A 15 8.46 8.46 -7.68
CA ILE A 15 7.71 7.21 -7.81
C ILE A 15 6.29 7.36 -7.26
N ALA A 16 6.11 8.08 -6.16
CA ALA A 16 4.80 8.29 -5.56
C ALA A 16 3.86 9.17 -6.40
N ALA A 17 4.40 10.15 -7.12
CA ALA A 17 3.62 11.14 -7.86
C ALA A 17 2.57 10.54 -8.82
N PRO A 18 2.89 9.60 -9.73
CA PRO A 18 1.89 8.98 -10.61
C PRO A 18 0.86 8.11 -9.87
N LEU A 19 1.24 7.49 -8.75
CA LEU A 19 0.32 6.71 -7.91
C LEU A 19 -0.71 7.62 -7.24
N ILE A 20 -0.25 8.72 -6.63
CA ILE A 20 -1.11 9.72 -6.00
C ILE A 20 -1.99 10.42 -7.04
N ALA A 21 -1.44 10.78 -8.20
CA ALA A 21 -2.22 11.38 -9.27
C ALA A 21 -3.35 10.46 -9.73
N THR A 22 -3.06 9.17 -9.91
CA THR A 22 -4.07 8.15 -10.23
C THR A 22 -5.11 8.03 -9.12
N ALA A 23 -4.68 8.03 -7.85
CA ALA A 23 -5.59 8.00 -6.71
C ALA A 23 -6.49 9.25 -6.60
N CYS A 24 -6.03 10.42 -7.05
CA CYS A 24 -6.82 11.66 -7.11
C CYS A 24 -7.76 11.69 -8.32
N GLU A 25 -7.35 11.18 -9.48
CA GLU A 25 -8.24 10.92 -10.63
C GLU A 25 -9.40 9.98 -10.21
N CYS A 26 -9.11 9.10 -9.24
CA CYS A 26 -10.00 8.41 -8.29
C CYS A 26 -11.37 9.05 -8.01
N ASP A 27 -11.30 10.32 -7.62
CA ASP A 27 -12.25 10.98 -6.72
C ASP A 27 -13.33 11.78 -7.48
N GLY A 28 -13.35 11.67 -8.81
CA GLY A 28 -14.05 12.64 -9.67
C GLY A 28 -15.24 12.13 -10.47
N LYS A 29 -15.27 10.85 -10.88
CA LYS A 29 -16.29 10.10 -11.65
C LYS A 29 -15.58 9.05 -12.53
N SER A 30 -15.82 7.77 -12.27
CA SER A 30 -15.38 6.62 -13.09
C SER A 30 -13.88 6.56 -13.43
N CYS A 31 -13.07 6.12 -12.47
CA CYS A 31 -11.62 6.03 -12.65
C CYS A 31 -11.16 4.83 -13.48
N PHE A 32 -11.96 3.78 -13.52
CA PHE A 32 -11.73 2.63 -14.38
C PHE A 32 -12.79 2.68 -15.47
N GLY A 33 -12.41 3.04 -16.69
CA GLY A 33 -13.30 3.12 -17.85
C GLY A 33 -13.86 1.76 -18.25
N PHE A 34 -14.68 1.13 -17.40
CA PHE A 34 -15.50 -0.03 -17.73
C PHE A 34 -16.74 0.44 -18.51
N GLY A 35 -16.50 1.00 -19.69
CA GLY A 35 -17.52 1.17 -20.72
C GLY A 35 -17.85 -0.21 -21.30
N GLY A 36 -18.67 -0.99 -20.59
CA GLY A 36 -19.20 -2.26 -21.09
C GLY A 36 -19.13 -3.42 -20.09
N ARG A 37 -20.29 -3.74 -19.48
CA ARG A 37 -20.67 -5.08 -18.99
C ARG A 37 -19.74 -5.85 -18.01
N ARG A 38 -18.86 -5.19 -17.24
CA ARG A 38 -18.23 -5.77 -16.03
C ARG A 38 -18.28 -4.79 -14.84
N ARG A 39 -19.46 -4.69 -14.21
CA ARG A 39 -19.75 -3.80 -13.07
C ARG A 39 -19.44 -4.38 -11.67
N SER A 40 -18.93 -5.62 -11.54
CA SER A 40 -19.14 -6.38 -10.30
C SER A 40 -18.10 -6.24 -9.17
N LEU A 41 -16.99 -5.51 -9.35
CA LEU A 41 -15.96 -5.39 -8.30
C LEU A 41 -15.86 -3.97 -7.70
N LEU A 42 -15.86 -2.94 -8.56
CA LEU A 42 -15.85 -1.54 -8.12
C LEU A 42 -17.15 -1.10 -7.44
N GLU A 43 -18.28 -1.76 -7.74
CA GLU A 43 -19.52 -1.56 -6.99
C GLU A 43 -19.43 -2.09 -5.54
N ARG A 44 -18.46 -2.95 -5.20
CA ARG A 44 -18.22 -3.39 -3.80
C ARG A 44 -17.31 -2.43 -3.03
N ILE A 45 -16.46 -1.68 -3.72
CA ILE A 45 -15.70 -0.54 -3.16
C ILE A 45 -16.66 0.66 -2.86
N ARG A 46 -17.92 0.58 -3.32
CA ARG A 46 -18.99 1.55 -3.06
C ARG A 46 -19.57 1.54 -1.62
N TRP A 47 -18.85 1.01 -0.62
CA TRP A 47 -19.40 0.97 0.74
C TRP A 47 -19.30 2.30 1.52
N PHE A 48 -18.65 3.33 0.98
CA PHE A 48 -18.82 4.69 1.48
C PHE A 48 -18.79 5.67 0.30
N PRO A 49 -19.71 6.66 0.24
CA PRO A 49 -19.55 7.73 -0.71
C PRO A 49 -18.25 8.45 -0.38
N VAL A 50 -17.25 8.31 -1.25
CA VAL A 50 -16.20 9.32 -1.38
C VAL A 50 -16.92 10.52 -1.99
N ASN A 51 -17.55 11.31 -1.12
CA ASN A 51 -18.10 12.60 -1.52
C ASN A 51 -16.91 13.53 -1.72
N GLY A 52 -16.48 13.64 -2.97
CA GLY A 52 -15.72 14.75 -3.53
C GLY A 52 -14.23 14.74 -3.25
N GLY A 53 -13.45 14.94 -4.31
CA GLY A 53 -12.12 15.54 -4.24
C GLY A 53 -12.11 16.71 -3.27
N GLY A 54 -11.44 16.56 -2.12
CA GLY A 54 -11.27 17.65 -1.16
C GLY A 54 -11.01 17.19 0.27
N GLY A 55 -9.73 17.01 0.65
CA GLY A 55 -9.37 17.03 2.08
C GLY A 55 -8.10 16.28 2.50
N VAL A 56 -7.50 15.47 1.63
CA VAL A 56 -6.23 14.76 1.94
C VAL A 56 -5.07 15.57 1.36
N ASP A 57 -4.24 16.14 2.24
CA ASP A 57 -2.98 16.81 1.88
C ASP A 57 -1.90 15.74 1.72
N TRP A 58 -1.77 15.22 0.50
CA TRP A 58 -0.82 14.16 0.20
C TRP A 58 0.62 14.60 0.43
N ARG A 59 1.35 13.81 1.22
CA ARG A 59 2.76 14.05 1.49
C ARG A 59 3.51 12.75 1.56
N VAL A 60 4.65 12.68 0.90
CA VAL A 60 5.55 11.54 0.97
C VAL A 60 6.87 11.97 1.58
N ASP A 61 7.17 11.39 2.73
CA ASP A 61 8.34 11.73 3.53
C ASP A 61 9.27 10.53 3.65
N VAL A 62 10.56 10.76 3.45
CA VAL A 62 11.58 9.75 3.77
C VAL A 62 12.14 10.06 5.15
N VAL A 63 12.11 9.08 6.04
CA VAL A 63 12.50 9.23 7.45
C VAL A 63 13.69 8.33 7.76
N ALA A 64 14.54 8.77 8.69
CA ALA A 64 15.53 7.87 9.26
C ALA A 64 14.81 6.84 10.15
N GLY A 65 15.27 5.59 10.13
CA GLY A 65 14.67 4.49 10.89
C GLY A 65 14.76 3.18 10.13
N LYS A 66 14.38 2.08 10.79
CA LYS A 66 14.35 0.73 10.20
C LYS A 66 12.93 0.26 9.85
N GLU A 67 11.91 0.89 10.41
CA GLU A 67 10.48 0.56 10.25
C GLU A 67 10.09 0.33 8.78
N GLY A 68 9.15 -0.57 8.53
CA GLY A 68 8.51 -0.69 7.22
C GLY A 68 7.82 0.62 6.78
N PRO A 69 7.49 0.78 5.47
CA PRO A 69 6.64 1.86 5.01
C PRO A 69 5.29 1.85 5.74
N TYR A 70 4.73 3.03 5.96
CA TYR A 70 3.40 3.15 6.56
C TYR A 70 2.73 4.46 6.15
N SER A 71 1.41 4.48 6.27
CA SER A 71 0.57 5.62 5.97
C SER A 71 -0.21 6.10 7.19
N LEU A 72 -0.45 7.41 7.23
CA LEU A 72 -1.34 8.05 8.17
C LEU A 72 -2.65 8.38 7.47
N SER A 73 -3.77 8.29 8.20
CA SER A 73 -5.11 8.52 7.65
C SER A 73 -5.32 9.94 7.08
N ASN A 74 -4.39 10.87 7.29
CA ASN A 74 -4.41 12.23 6.78
C ASN A 74 -3.64 12.43 5.45
N GLY A 75 -3.13 11.37 4.82
CA GLY A 75 -2.45 11.46 3.51
C GLY A 75 -0.94 11.48 3.55
N ILE A 76 -0.34 11.33 4.74
CA ILE A 76 1.12 11.25 4.88
C ILE A 76 1.54 9.79 4.71
N VAL A 77 2.37 9.51 3.72
CA VAL A 77 3.05 8.23 3.52
C VAL A 77 4.52 8.39 3.91
N ARG A 78 5.03 7.48 4.74
CA ARG A 78 6.42 7.50 5.20
C ARG A 78 7.14 6.25 4.76
N VAL A 79 8.36 6.45 4.28
CA VAL A 79 9.29 5.39 3.90
C VAL A 79 10.57 5.57 4.69
N SER A 80 11.04 4.52 5.37
CA SER A 80 12.28 4.61 6.13
C SER A 80 13.51 4.37 5.25
N THR A 81 14.63 5.02 5.56
CA THR A 81 15.90 4.76 4.87
C THR A 81 16.41 3.35 5.12
N GLY A 82 16.26 2.83 6.34
CA GLY A 82 16.66 1.48 6.70
C GLY A 82 15.89 0.43 5.92
N TRP A 83 14.59 0.63 5.66
CA TRP A 83 13.83 -0.26 4.79
C TRP A 83 14.35 -0.23 3.35
N LEU A 84 14.60 0.97 2.80
CA LEU A 84 15.10 1.10 1.42
C LEU A 84 16.45 0.39 1.22
N GLU A 85 17.34 0.51 2.21
CA GLU A 85 18.68 -0.10 2.22
C GLU A 85 18.62 -1.61 2.46
N TYR A 86 17.88 -2.05 3.49
CA TYR A 86 17.72 -3.45 3.84
C TYR A 86 17.15 -4.26 2.67
N THR A 87 16.12 -3.72 2.01
CA THR A 87 15.48 -4.39 0.89
C THR A 87 16.27 -4.30 -0.40
N ARG A 88 17.32 -3.46 -0.47
CA ARG A 88 17.97 -3.09 -1.73
C ARG A 88 16.90 -2.77 -2.79
N SER A 89 15.97 -1.89 -2.41
CA SER A 89 14.73 -1.64 -3.14
C SER A 89 15.00 -1.14 -4.56
N THR A 90 14.37 -1.77 -5.55
CA THR A 90 14.23 -1.21 -6.90
C THR A 90 13.13 -0.15 -6.94
N ASP A 91 13.04 0.62 -8.02
CA ASP A 91 11.95 1.59 -8.18
C ASP A 91 10.57 0.90 -8.25
N ALA A 92 10.53 -0.33 -8.78
CA ALA A 92 9.34 -1.15 -8.80
C ALA A 92 8.94 -1.59 -7.38
N ASP A 93 9.91 -2.00 -6.55
CA ASP A 93 9.67 -2.38 -5.14
C ASP A 93 9.09 -1.19 -4.35
N VAL A 94 9.66 0.00 -4.56
CA VAL A 94 9.17 1.25 -3.93
C VAL A 94 7.77 1.59 -4.44
N ALA A 95 7.49 1.42 -5.73
CA ALA A 95 6.16 1.64 -6.28
C ALA A 95 5.12 0.71 -5.64
N VAL A 96 5.45 -0.57 -5.46
CA VAL A 96 4.55 -1.58 -4.85
C VAL A 96 4.13 -1.16 -3.45
N VAL A 97 5.09 -0.85 -2.58
CA VAL A 97 4.76 -0.45 -1.20
C VAL A 97 4.04 0.88 -1.14
N LEU A 98 4.42 1.86 -1.97
CA LEU A 98 3.71 3.14 -2.02
C LEU A 98 2.28 2.96 -2.53
N GLY A 99 2.05 2.09 -3.52
CA GLY A 99 0.71 1.78 -4.03
C GLY A 99 -0.18 1.17 -2.95
N HIS A 100 0.37 0.28 -2.12
CA HIS A 100 -0.30 -0.30 -0.96
C HIS A 100 -0.60 0.76 0.12
N GLU A 101 0.35 1.63 0.46
CA GLU A 101 0.13 2.69 1.44
C GLU A 101 -0.90 3.73 0.98
N VAL A 102 -0.86 4.12 -0.30
CA VAL A 102 -1.88 5.00 -0.89
C VAL A 102 -3.25 4.32 -0.85
N ALA A 103 -3.32 3.01 -1.09
CA ALA A 103 -4.55 2.23 -0.99
C ALA A 103 -5.17 2.28 0.43
N HIS A 104 -4.35 2.16 1.48
CA HIS A 104 -4.82 2.31 2.87
C HIS A 104 -5.46 3.67 3.14
N VAL A 105 -4.89 4.74 2.60
CA VAL A 105 -5.39 6.11 2.78
C VAL A 105 -6.73 6.29 2.05
N ILE A 106 -6.81 5.92 0.76
CA ILE A 106 -8.03 6.12 -0.02
C ILE A 106 -9.19 5.24 0.45
N ALA A 107 -8.89 4.02 0.94
CA ALA A 107 -9.89 3.14 1.55
C ALA A 107 -10.20 3.50 3.02
N ARG A 108 -9.50 4.49 3.59
CA ARG A 108 -9.68 4.97 4.97
C ARG A 108 -9.54 3.87 6.03
N HIS A 109 -8.67 2.88 5.78
CA HIS A 109 -8.51 1.71 6.66
C HIS A 109 -8.15 2.11 8.10
N GLY A 110 -7.22 3.06 8.30
CA GLY A 110 -6.86 3.52 9.65
C GLY A 110 -8.02 4.18 10.41
N LEU A 111 -8.95 4.85 9.72
CA LEU A 111 -10.16 5.39 10.36
C LEU A 111 -11.17 4.27 10.68
N GLN A 112 -11.34 3.30 9.76
CA GLN A 112 -12.25 2.18 9.95
C GLN A 112 -11.83 1.30 11.13
N VAL A 113 -10.55 0.93 11.20
CA VAL A 113 -9.98 0.16 12.30
C VAL A 113 -10.17 0.92 13.62
N ARG A 114 -9.72 2.18 13.71
CA ARG A 114 -9.87 3.00 14.92
C ARG A 114 -11.31 3.13 15.39
N ARG A 115 -12.25 3.34 14.47
CA ARG A 115 -13.69 3.40 14.78
C ARG A 115 -14.18 2.07 15.36
N ASN A 116 -13.78 0.96 14.74
CA ASN A 116 -14.20 -0.36 15.20
C ASN A 116 -13.56 -0.70 16.57
N SER A 117 -12.27 -0.41 16.76
CA SER A 117 -11.57 -0.55 18.04
C SER A 117 -12.26 0.25 19.14
N PHE A 118 -12.66 1.50 18.87
CA PHE A 118 -13.43 2.30 19.82
C PHE A 118 -14.73 1.61 20.25
N TRP A 119 -15.55 1.17 19.30
CA TRP A 119 -16.84 0.55 19.63
C TRP A 119 -16.70 -0.80 20.32
N VAL A 120 -15.75 -1.63 19.89
CA VAL A 120 -15.48 -2.90 20.56
C VAL A 120 -14.95 -2.65 21.97
N GLY A 121 -13.98 -1.74 22.13
CA GLY A 121 -13.46 -1.38 23.45
C GLY A 121 -14.56 -0.86 24.37
N PHE A 122 -15.47 -0.02 23.86
CA PHE A 122 -16.64 0.45 24.59
C PHE A 122 -17.54 -0.72 25.03
N LEU A 123 -17.88 -1.64 24.13
CA LEU A 123 -18.74 -2.79 24.42
C LEU A 123 -18.08 -3.78 25.39
N VAL A 124 -16.78 -4.03 25.25
CA VAL A 124 -16.02 -4.88 26.17
C VAL A 124 -16.00 -4.27 27.56
N ASN A 125 -15.68 -2.98 27.69
CA ASN A 125 -15.70 -2.29 28.98
C ASN A 125 -17.08 -2.30 29.62
N PHE A 126 -18.14 -2.06 28.82
CA PHE A 126 -19.51 -2.12 29.30
C PHE A 126 -19.89 -3.53 29.80
N ALA A 127 -19.51 -4.58 29.07
CA ALA A 127 -19.79 -5.96 29.46
C ALA A 127 -19.00 -6.38 30.70
N VAL A 128 -17.73 -5.98 30.83
CA VAL A 128 -16.90 -6.25 32.00
C VAL A 128 -17.53 -5.66 33.27
N GLU A 129 -18.02 -4.42 33.19
CA GLU A 129 -18.71 -3.75 34.30
C GLU A 129 -20.06 -4.44 34.62
N LEU A 130 -20.90 -4.67 33.60
CA LEU A 130 -22.23 -5.26 33.77
C LEU A 130 -22.18 -6.68 34.36
N LEU A 131 -21.16 -7.46 33.99
CA LEU A 131 -21.00 -8.86 34.41
C LEU A 131 -20.05 -9.02 35.61
N ASN A 132 -19.53 -7.93 36.16
CA ASN A 132 -18.55 -7.93 37.25
C ASN A 132 -17.34 -8.86 37.00
N VAL A 133 -16.83 -8.85 35.76
CA VAL A 133 -15.69 -9.68 35.35
C VAL A 133 -14.39 -9.02 35.81
N PRO A 134 -13.43 -9.78 36.37
CA PRO A 134 -12.11 -9.26 36.69
C PRO A 134 -11.39 -8.69 35.45
N ARG A 135 -10.91 -7.44 35.54
CA ARG A 135 -10.29 -6.70 34.41
C ARG A 135 -8.99 -7.33 33.90
N ASP A 136 -8.28 -8.05 34.73
CA ASP A 136 -7.06 -8.80 34.39
C ASP A 136 -7.32 -9.91 33.36
N ARG A 137 -8.56 -10.40 33.24
CA ARG A 137 -8.94 -11.40 32.22
C ARG A 137 -9.20 -10.81 30.83
N PHE A 138 -9.38 -9.50 30.72
CA PHE A 138 -9.67 -8.78 29.48
C PHE A 138 -8.76 -7.55 29.33
N THR A 139 -7.45 -7.79 29.26
CA THR A 139 -6.49 -6.75 28.89
C THR A 139 -6.75 -6.25 27.47
N GLU A 140 -6.30 -5.02 27.17
CA GLU A 140 -6.48 -4.41 25.84
C GLU A 140 -5.91 -5.30 24.73
N ASP A 141 -4.71 -5.83 24.94
CA ASP A 141 -4.03 -6.73 24.00
C ASP A 141 -4.85 -7.99 23.67
N ASN A 142 -5.51 -8.58 24.68
CA ASN A 142 -6.25 -9.83 24.51
C ASN A 142 -7.50 -9.63 23.64
N TRP A 143 -8.29 -8.59 23.91
CA TRP A 143 -9.52 -8.39 23.16
C TRP A 143 -9.26 -7.75 21.79
N GLU A 144 -8.26 -6.87 21.66
CA GLU A 144 -7.91 -6.29 20.36
C GLU A 144 -7.45 -7.38 19.38
N PHE A 145 -6.63 -8.32 19.86
CA PHE A 145 -6.20 -9.47 19.08
C PHE A 145 -7.38 -10.33 18.60
N ILE A 146 -8.38 -10.56 19.46
CA ILE A 146 -9.52 -11.44 19.14
C ILE A 146 -10.51 -10.73 18.21
N PHE A 147 -10.91 -9.51 18.55
CA PHE A 147 -12.01 -8.84 17.90
C PHE A 147 -11.57 -7.94 16.75
N ILE A 148 -10.40 -7.28 16.84
CA ILE A 148 -9.99 -6.28 15.85
C ILE A 148 -9.17 -6.88 14.71
N ARG A 149 -8.35 -7.89 14.99
CA ARG A 149 -7.49 -8.56 13.99
C ARG A 149 -8.19 -8.91 12.67
N PRO A 150 -9.44 -9.42 12.64
CA PRO A 150 -10.13 -9.68 11.37
C PRO A 150 -10.40 -8.44 10.51
N TRP A 151 -10.52 -7.25 11.10
CA TRP A 151 -10.61 -5.99 10.35
C TRP A 151 -9.25 -5.56 9.79
N TYR A 152 -8.16 -5.69 10.56
CA TYR A 152 -6.80 -5.46 10.05
C TYR A 152 -6.52 -6.35 8.82
N LEU A 153 -6.74 -7.66 8.93
CA LEU A 153 -6.49 -8.60 7.83
C LEU A 153 -7.33 -8.28 6.57
N ARG A 154 -8.58 -7.84 6.75
CA ARG A 154 -9.42 -7.44 5.61
C ARG A 154 -8.88 -6.18 4.94
N ALA A 155 -8.43 -5.20 5.72
CA ALA A 155 -7.81 -3.99 5.22
C ALA A 155 -6.55 -4.29 4.41
N GLU A 156 -5.71 -5.23 4.85
CA GLU A 156 -4.52 -5.67 4.10
C GLU A 156 -4.87 -6.22 2.72
N PHE A 157 -5.81 -7.16 2.67
CA PHE A 157 -6.20 -7.79 1.40
C PHE A 157 -6.89 -6.80 0.44
N GLU A 158 -7.63 -5.85 0.99
CA GLU A 158 -8.25 -4.79 0.20
C GLU A 158 -7.19 -3.79 -0.32
N ALA A 159 -6.23 -3.41 0.53
CA ALA A 159 -5.14 -2.53 0.16
C ALA A 159 -4.21 -3.16 -0.88
N ASP A 160 -3.93 -4.46 -0.79
CA ASP A 160 -3.20 -5.21 -1.82
C ASP A 160 -3.87 -5.15 -3.18
N HIS A 161 -5.19 -5.39 -3.21
CA HIS A 161 -5.93 -5.41 -4.45
C HIS A 161 -6.03 -4.01 -5.07
N ILE A 162 -6.38 -2.99 -4.27
CA ILE A 162 -6.44 -1.59 -4.72
C ILE A 162 -5.04 -1.11 -5.15
N GLY A 163 -4.00 -1.43 -4.38
CA GLY A 163 -2.61 -1.11 -4.70
C GLY A 163 -2.16 -1.70 -6.03
N LEU A 164 -2.53 -2.96 -6.31
CA LEU A 164 -2.28 -3.61 -7.61
C LEU A 164 -2.92 -2.84 -8.78
N LEU A 165 -4.16 -2.40 -8.61
CA LEU A 165 -4.86 -1.59 -9.62
C LEU A 165 -4.25 -0.19 -9.77
N LEU A 166 -3.83 0.44 -8.67
CA LEU A 166 -3.15 1.73 -8.68
C LEU A 166 -1.80 1.65 -9.43
N LEU A 167 -1.01 0.60 -9.18
CA LEU A 167 0.23 0.33 -9.91
C LEU A 167 -0.04 0.29 -11.41
N ALA A 168 -0.98 -0.57 -11.82
CA ALA A 168 -1.34 -0.76 -13.22
C ALA A 168 -1.80 0.54 -13.88
N ALA A 169 -2.71 1.29 -13.25
CA ALA A 169 -3.21 2.56 -13.79
C ALA A 169 -2.15 3.67 -13.82
N ALA A 170 -1.19 3.65 -12.90
CA ALA A 170 -0.05 4.56 -12.89
C ALA A 170 1.03 4.18 -13.93
N GLY A 171 0.91 3.01 -14.58
CA GLY A 171 1.86 2.53 -15.57
C GLY A 171 3.07 1.80 -14.98
N TYR A 172 2.95 1.28 -13.76
CA TYR A 172 3.87 0.29 -13.19
C TYR A 172 3.39 -1.12 -13.51
N ASP A 173 4.30 -2.04 -13.80
CA ASP A 173 3.95 -3.44 -14.06
C ASP A 173 3.37 -4.07 -12.77
N PRO A 174 2.09 -4.49 -12.75
CA PRO A 174 1.47 -5.07 -11.56
C PRO A 174 2.13 -6.39 -11.12
N ARG A 175 2.87 -7.07 -12.01
CA ARG A 175 3.60 -8.29 -11.69
C ARG A 175 4.72 -8.05 -10.66
N SER A 176 5.24 -6.82 -10.60
CA SER A 176 6.26 -6.44 -9.62
C SER A 176 5.78 -6.61 -8.18
N ALA A 177 4.47 -6.58 -7.91
CA ALA A 177 3.94 -6.84 -6.58
C ALA A 177 4.23 -8.27 -6.10
N LEU A 178 4.13 -9.27 -6.98
CA LEU A 178 4.44 -10.66 -6.65
C LEU A 178 5.94 -10.84 -6.40
N THR A 179 6.77 -10.30 -7.29
CA THR A 179 8.24 -10.36 -7.14
C THR A 179 8.69 -9.71 -5.84
N MET A 180 8.11 -8.56 -5.49
CA MET A 180 8.41 -7.89 -4.23
C MET A 180 7.99 -8.74 -3.04
N PHE A 181 6.78 -9.29 -3.03
CA PHE A 181 6.33 -10.14 -1.91
C PHE A 181 7.14 -11.44 -1.78
N GLU A 182 7.56 -12.05 -2.87
CA GLU A 182 8.46 -13.21 -2.84
C GLU A 182 9.83 -12.83 -2.26
N LYS A 183 10.38 -11.70 -2.69
CA LYS A 183 11.62 -11.14 -2.13
C LYS A 183 11.52 -10.90 -0.62
N VAL A 184 10.40 -10.37 -0.15
CA VAL A 184 10.15 -10.19 1.30
C VAL A 184 10.03 -11.53 2.01
N ARG A 185 9.34 -12.51 1.40
CA ARG A 185 9.21 -13.86 1.95
C ARG A 185 10.57 -14.50 2.14
N GLU A 186 11.44 -14.43 1.14
CA GLU A 186 12.80 -14.97 1.21
C GLU A 186 13.64 -14.29 2.29
N MET A 187 13.50 -12.96 2.47
CA MET A 187 14.20 -12.24 3.54
C MET A 187 13.78 -12.69 4.94
N VAL A 188 12.49 -13.01 5.12
CA VAL A 188 11.91 -13.49 6.38
C VAL A 188 12.24 -14.97 6.61
N GLU A 189 12.08 -15.83 5.60
CA GLU A 189 12.33 -17.28 5.70
C GLU A 189 13.82 -17.62 5.79
N GLY A 190 14.68 -16.89 5.09
CA GLY A 190 16.13 -17.11 5.08
C GLY A 190 16.84 -16.80 6.40
N ARG A 191 16.12 -16.31 7.42
CA ARG A 191 16.68 -15.91 8.73
C ARG A 191 16.10 -16.67 9.93
N HIS A 192 15.67 -17.93 9.77
CA HIS A 192 15.38 -18.85 10.90
C HIS A 192 16.61 -19.18 11.80
N SER A 193 17.67 -18.36 11.79
CA SER A 193 18.89 -18.57 12.56
C SER A 193 19.39 -17.31 13.28
N VAL A 194 18.54 -16.30 13.50
CA VAL A 194 18.89 -15.17 14.37
C VAL A 194 17.76 -14.97 15.38
N SER A 195 18.16 -14.84 16.64
CA SER A 195 17.38 -14.80 17.89
C SER A 195 16.10 -13.96 17.86
N ASP A 196 15.11 -14.37 18.65
CA ASP A 196 13.81 -13.71 18.92
C ASP A 196 13.90 -12.26 19.48
N ASP A 197 15.09 -11.65 19.54
CA ASP A 197 15.36 -10.34 20.14
C ASP A 197 15.60 -9.21 19.10
N ASP A 198 15.47 -9.47 17.79
CA ASP A 198 15.92 -8.51 16.78
C ASP A 198 14.84 -7.58 16.19
N ASP A 199 15.17 -6.29 16.16
CA ASP A 199 14.55 -5.15 15.43
C ASP A 199 14.12 -5.47 13.98
N ASP A 200 14.61 -6.56 13.40
CA ASP A 200 14.33 -7.04 12.04
C ASP A 200 12.85 -7.41 11.82
N HIS A 201 12.13 -7.74 12.90
CA HIS A 201 10.67 -7.88 12.84
C HIS A 201 9.98 -6.55 12.45
N ALA A 202 10.46 -5.39 12.92
CA ALA A 202 9.81 -4.09 12.68
C ALA A 202 9.79 -3.67 11.20
N ILE A 203 10.70 -4.21 10.38
CA ILE A 203 10.80 -3.91 8.94
C ILE A 203 9.56 -4.40 8.17
N TRP A 204 8.90 -5.46 8.66
CA TRP A 204 7.74 -6.10 8.01
C TRP A 204 6.56 -6.42 8.96
N SER A 205 6.72 -6.17 10.26
CA SER A 205 5.73 -6.45 11.31
C SER A 205 4.43 -5.66 11.14
N THR A 206 4.44 -4.58 10.37
CA THR A 206 3.25 -3.76 10.17
C THR A 206 2.14 -4.47 9.38
N HIS A 207 2.44 -5.47 8.53
CA HIS A 207 1.45 -6.08 7.63
C HIS A 207 1.54 -7.62 7.39
N PRO A 208 1.42 -8.48 8.44
CA PRO A 208 1.26 -9.94 8.27
C PRO A 208 -0.16 -10.31 7.77
N PRO A 209 -0.41 -11.45 7.07
CA PRO A 209 0.45 -12.58 6.69
C PRO A 209 0.75 -12.67 5.17
N LEU A 210 2.04 -12.74 4.82
CA LEU A 210 2.53 -12.64 3.45
C LEU A 210 2.09 -13.78 2.50
N THR A 211 2.07 -15.04 2.97
CA THR A 211 1.71 -16.20 2.13
C THR A 211 0.30 -16.10 1.56
N GLU A 212 -0.65 -15.65 2.39
CA GLU A 212 -2.05 -15.50 1.97
C GLU A 212 -2.23 -14.29 1.03
N ARG A 213 -1.45 -13.21 1.24
CA ARG A 213 -1.40 -12.05 0.34
C ARG A 213 -0.91 -12.44 -1.05
N ILE A 214 0.22 -13.16 -1.13
CA ILE A 214 0.75 -13.71 -2.39
C ILE A 214 -0.30 -14.59 -3.08
N ARG A 215 -0.90 -15.54 -2.34
CA ARG A 215 -1.93 -16.44 -2.88
C ARG A 215 -3.14 -15.71 -3.44
N ARG A 216 -3.53 -14.58 -2.85
CA ARG A 216 -4.67 -13.77 -3.31
C ARG A 216 -4.32 -12.93 -4.54
N LEU A 217 -3.15 -12.29 -4.54
CA LEU A 217 -2.69 -11.50 -5.67
C LEU A 217 -2.35 -12.35 -6.89
N SER A 218 -1.89 -13.59 -6.69
CA SER A 218 -1.60 -14.52 -7.77
C SER A 218 -2.85 -15.16 -8.39
N GLN A 219 -4.04 -14.90 -7.86
CA GLN A 219 -5.28 -15.36 -8.49
C GLN A 219 -5.46 -14.66 -9.84
N ALA A 220 -5.69 -15.47 -10.89
CA ALA A 220 -5.85 -15.01 -12.27
C ALA A 220 -6.78 -13.80 -12.38
N LYS A 221 -7.92 -13.82 -11.67
CA LYS A 221 -8.88 -12.71 -11.70
C LYS A 221 -8.29 -11.34 -11.31
N ALA A 222 -7.47 -11.28 -10.26
CA ALA A 222 -6.91 -10.03 -9.78
C ALA A 222 -5.77 -9.54 -10.69
N MET A 223 -4.90 -10.46 -11.10
CA MET A 223 -3.77 -10.13 -11.98
C MET A 223 -4.23 -9.78 -13.41
N ASP A 224 -5.18 -10.51 -13.97
CA ASP A 224 -5.72 -10.25 -15.32
C ASP A 224 -6.37 -8.86 -15.38
N GLU A 225 -7.15 -8.49 -14.36
CA GLU A 225 -7.75 -7.15 -14.26
C GLU A 225 -6.69 -6.05 -14.22
N ALA A 226 -5.64 -6.24 -13.42
CA ALA A 226 -4.53 -5.30 -13.34
C ALA A 226 -3.74 -5.22 -14.66
N LEU A 227 -3.53 -6.35 -15.35
CA LEU A 227 -2.83 -6.37 -16.64
C LEU A 227 -3.63 -5.69 -17.76
N ASP A 228 -4.95 -5.87 -17.78
CA ASP A 228 -5.84 -5.17 -18.71
C ASP A 228 -5.74 -3.66 -18.51
N LEU A 229 -5.74 -3.20 -17.25
CA LEU A 229 -5.60 -1.79 -16.89
C LEU A 229 -4.20 -1.25 -17.21
N TYR A 230 -3.15 -2.03 -16.95
CA TYR A 230 -1.78 -1.68 -17.28
C TYR A 230 -1.61 -1.49 -18.79
N SER A 231 -2.19 -2.38 -19.59
CA SER A 231 -2.17 -2.24 -21.06
C SER A 231 -2.83 -0.94 -21.53
N GLN A 232 -3.91 -0.51 -20.88
CA GLN A 232 -4.61 0.75 -21.18
C GLN A 232 -3.78 1.96 -20.79
N ALA A 233 -3.14 1.91 -19.62
CA ALA A 233 -2.25 2.96 -19.14
C ALA A 233 -1.08 3.18 -20.12
N LEU A 234 -0.45 2.09 -20.58
CA LEU A 234 0.63 2.15 -21.57
C LEU A 234 0.18 2.75 -22.91
N ARG A 235 -1.00 2.35 -23.42
CA ARG A 235 -1.57 2.93 -24.65
C ARG A 235 -1.86 4.43 -24.52
N SER A 236 -2.17 4.88 -23.31
CA SER A 236 -2.41 6.30 -22.99
C SER A 236 -1.11 7.08 -22.74
N GLY A 237 0.06 6.44 -22.86
CA GLY A 237 1.37 7.06 -22.66
C GLY A 237 1.85 7.12 -21.21
N LYS A 238 1.10 6.58 -20.24
CA LYS A 238 1.58 6.38 -18.86
C LYS A 238 2.68 5.30 -18.85
N GLY A 239 3.65 5.37 -17.94
CA GLY A 239 4.76 4.40 -17.84
C GLY A 239 6.00 4.67 -18.72
N LYS A 240 6.03 5.72 -19.55
CA LYS A 240 7.24 6.08 -20.33
C LYS A 240 8.43 6.56 -19.47
N HIS A 241 8.18 6.92 -18.22
CA HIS A 241 9.18 7.44 -17.26
C HIS A 241 9.75 6.37 -16.31
N THR A 242 9.27 5.12 -16.39
CA THR A 242 9.71 4.01 -15.53
C THR A 242 10.78 3.12 -16.18
N GLN A 243 11.19 3.46 -17.42
CA GLN A 243 12.38 2.89 -18.06
C GLN A 243 13.64 3.39 -17.34
N PRO A 244 14.64 2.53 -17.08
CA PRO A 244 15.91 2.94 -16.50
C PRO A 244 16.56 4.05 -17.36
N LEU A 245 17.10 5.09 -16.72
CA LEU A 245 17.72 6.27 -17.36
C LEU A 245 18.93 5.91 -18.26
N ASP A 246 19.40 4.67 -18.17
CA ASP A 246 20.48 4.04 -18.91
C ASP A 246 20.09 3.56 -20.33
N SER A 247 18.82 3.69 -20.73
CA SER A 247 18.37 3.40 -22.10
C SER A 247 18.43 4.60 -23.07
N TRP A 248 18.78 5.80 -22.59
CA TRP A 248 19.04 6.96 -23.45
C TRP A 248 20.51 7.01 -23.88
N SER A 249 20.94 6.01 -24.65
CA SER A 249 22.16 6.13 -25.46
C SER A 249 21.77 6.19 -26.93
N SER A 250 22.18 7.29 -27.57
CA SER A 250 22.27 7.49 -29.03
C SER A 250 20.99 7.69 -29.86
N THR A 251 20.19 8.74 -29.62
CA THR A 251 19.51 9.46 -30.74
C THR A 251 18.89 10.79 -30.31
N PHE A 252 19.69 11.85 -30.28
CA PHE A 252 19.24 13.23 -30.58
C PHE A 252 20.46 14.04 -31.02
N ALA A 253 20.93 13.73 -32.23
CA ALA A 253 21.81 14.59 -33.01
C ALA A 253 21.05 14.99 -34.28
N PHE A 254 20.25 16.05 -34.18
CA PHE A 254 19.71 16.87 -35.27
C PHE A 254 19.29 18.17 -34.58
N GLY A 255 19.70 19.36 -34.96
CA GLY A 255 20.51 19.86 -36.06
C GLY A 255 20.30 21.37 -36.02
N LEU A 256 21.37 22.14 -35.81
CA LEU A 256 21.34 23.58 -36.01
C LEU A 256 22.18 23.86 -37.24
N SER A 257 21.49 24.19 -38.32
CA SER A 257 22.00 24.97 -39.46
C SER A 257 21.44 26.38 -39.31
#